data_AF-A0A3E0ILC3-F1
#
_entry.id   AF-A0A3E0ILC3-F1
#
_cell.length_a   1.000
_cell.length_b   1.000
_cell.length_c   1.000
_cell.angle_alpha   90.00
_cell.angle_beta   90.00
_cell.angle_gamma   90.00
#
_symmetry.space_group_name_H-M   'P 1'
#
loop_
_entity.id
_entity.type
_entity.pdbx_description
1 polymer ?
#
loop_
_entity_poly.entity_id
_entity_poly.type
_entity_poly.pdbx_seq_one_letter_code
_entity_poly.pdbx_strand_id
1 'polypeptide(L)' 'MLFSVKALEKQKAGRQILSDVTWEVNEGERWLVYGLNGAGKS' A
#
# COMPACT_ATOMS: atom_id res chain seq x y z
N MET A 1 -15.72 5.47 6.17
CA MET A 1 -14.27 5.33 5.93
C MET A 1 -13.69 4.46 7.02
N LEU A 2 -13.17 3.28 6.68
CA LEU A 2 -12.58 2.34 7.65
C LEU A 2 -11.07 2.58 7.81
N PHE A 3 -10.39 2.92 6.72
CA PHE A 3 -8.96 3.14 6.69
C PHE A 3 -8.60 4.17 5.62
N SER A 4 -7.61 5.01 5.89
CA SER A 4 -7.02 5.94 4.92
C SER A 4 -5.54 6.09 5.21
N VAL A 5 -4.75 6.07 4.14
CA VAL A 5 -3.32 6.37 4.13
C VAL A 5 -3.05 7.32 2.97
N LYS A 6 -2.20 8.32 3.22
CA LYS A 6 -1.80 9.32 2.22
C LYS A 6 -0.29 9.35 2.12
N ALA A 7 0.22 9.40 0.89
CA ALA A 7 1.64 9.51 0.57
C ALA A 7 2.54 8.55 1.39
N LEU A 8 2.17 7.27 1.45
CA LEU A 8 2.93 6.27 2.18
C LEU A 8 4.26 5.99 1.49
N GLU A 9 5.32 6.13 2.27
CA GLU A 9 6.67 5.73 1.93
C GLU A 9 7.13 4.59 2.83
N LYS A 10 7.89 3.66 2.26
CA LYS A 10 8.53 2.60 3.03
C LYS A 10 9.91 2.31 2.49
N GLN A 11 10.89 2.35 3.37
CA GLN A 11 12.24 1.87 3.10
C GLN A 11 12.54 0.61 3.91
N LYS A 12 13.31 -0.31 3.33
CA LYS A 12 13.85 -1.48 4.01
C LYS A 12 15.26 -1.77 3.49
N ALA A 13 16.22 -1.91 4.40
CA ALA A 13 17.63 -2.17 4.08
C ALA A 13 18.19 -1.20 3.01
N GLY A 14 17.92 0.09 3.15
CA GLY A 14 18.38 1.13 2.22
C GLY A 14 17.60 1.21 0.89
N ARG A 15 16.71 0.26 0.60
CA ARG A 15 15.89 0.25 -0.62
C ARG A 15 14.49 0.80 -0.37
N GLN A 16 14.03 1.70 -1.24
CA GLN A 16 12.63 2.12 -1.27
C GLN A 16 11.74 0.97 -1.76
N ILE A 17 10.75 0.61 -0.96
CA ILE A 17 9.78 -0.47 -1.22
C ILE A 17 8.43 0.11 -1.66
N LEU A 18 7.93 1.12 -0.96
CA LEU A 18 6.73 1.88 -1.34
C LEU A 18 7.10 3.35 -1.51
N SER A 19 6.57 3.99 -2.53
CA SER A 19 6.78 5.40 -2.82
C SER A 19 5.44 6.02 -3.16
N ASP A 20 5.05 7.04 -2.39
CA ASP A 20 3.83 7.84 -2.61
C ASP A 20 2.55 7.01 -2.83
N VAL A 21 2.27 6.07 -1.91
CA VAL A 21 1.04 5.27 -1.97
C VAL A 21 -0.07 5.96 -1.18
N THR A 22 -1.17 6.31 -1.87
CA THR A 22 -2.40 6.81 -1.25
C THR A 22 -3.50 5.78 -1.43
N TRP A 23 -4.15 5.39 -0.34
CA TRP A 23 -5.22 4.41 -0.35
C TRP A 23 -6.26 4.71 0.70
N GLU A 24 -7.53 4.71 0.30
CA GLU A 24 -8.69 4.82 1.16
C GLU A 24 -9.55 3.57 0.98
N VAL A 25 -10.03 3.00 2.09
CA VAL A 25 -10.91 1.84 2.10
C VAL A 25 -12.18 2.19 2.88
N ASN A 26 -13.31 1.98 2.23
CA ASN A 26 -14.63 2.18 2.82
C ASN A 26 -15.28 0.87 3.26
N GLU A 27 -16.31 1.00 4.08
CA GLU A 27 -17.09 -0.13 4.53
C GLU A 27 -17.80 -0.81 3.36
N GLY A 28 -17.74 -2.14 3.32
CA GLY A 28 -18.34 -2.96 2.26
C GLY A 28 -17.49 -3.11 0.99
N GLU A 29 -16.40 -2.34 0.83
CA GLU A 29 -15.47 -2.52 -0.29
C GLU A 29 -14.66 -3.82 -0.14
N ARG A 30 -14.36 -4.46 -1.28
CA ARG A 30 -13.51 -5.64 -1.35
C ARG A 30 -12.38 -5.39 -2.33
N TRP A 31 -11.15 -5.40 -1.82
CA TRP A 31 -9.96 -5.05 -2.59
C TRP A 31 -9.09 -6.27 -2.87
N LEU A 32 -8.51 -6.31 -4.07
CA LEU A 32 -7.42 -7.20 -4.43
C LEU A 32 -6.13 -6.40 -4.51
N VAL A 33 -5.14 -6.75 -3.67
CA VAL A 33 -3.78 -6.22 -3.80
C VAL A 33 -2.99 -7.18 -4.69
N TYR A 34 -2.80 -6.81 -5.96
CA TYR A 34 -2.18 -7.64 -6.98
C TYR A 34 -0.78 -7.16 -7.37
N GLY A 35 0.08 -8.10 -7.78
CA GLY A 35 1.41 -7.80 -8.31
C GLY A 35 2.39 -8.96 -8.09
N LEU A 36 3.54 -8.91 -8.76
CA LEU A 36 4.59 -9.92 -8.67
C LEU A 36 5.18 -10.02 -7.25
N ASN A 37 5.89 -11.12 -6.97
CA ASN A 37 6.63 -11.27 -5.72
C ASN A 37 7.67 -10.16 -5.57
N GLY A 38 7.75 -9.57 -4.38
CA GLY A 38 8.63 -8.42 -4.12
C GLY A 38 8.06 -7.05 -4.49
N ALA A 39 6.84 -6.95 -5.04
CA ALA A 39 6.20 -5.68 -5.41
C ALA A 39 5.75 -4.79 -4.22
N GLY A 40 6.09 -5.15 -2.98
CA GLY A 40 5.75 -4.35 -1.79
C GLY A 40 4.35 -4.59 -1.21
N LYS A 41 3.71 -5.72 -1.52
CA LYS A 41 2.35 -6.07 -1.07
C LYS A 41 2.24 -6.52 0.40
N SER A 42 3.36 -6.75 1.09
CA SER A 42 3.41 -7.38 2.43
C SER A 42 4.48 -6.75 3.31
#